data_AF-A0A183SET7-F1
#
_entry.id   AF-A0A183SET7-F1
#
_cell.length_a   1.000
_cell.length_b   1.000
_cell.length_c   1.000
_cell.angle_alpha   90.00
_cell.angle_beta   90.00
_cell.angle_gamma   90.00
#
_symmetry.space_group_name_H-M   'P 1'
#
loop_
_entity.id
_entity.type
_entity.pdbx_description
1 polymer ?
#
loop_
_entity_poly.entity_id
_entity_poly.type
_entity_poly.pdbx_seq_one_letter_code
_entity_poly.pdbx_strand_id
1 'polypeptide(L)'
;MEEDKGLRSLRSDDSIVVVAADKGGATVIMDKIDYINKANQAFHDREAYIPIAEDPTKTQAASVKGKVNELTRLKLISPADYKFLTLSDPRIARAFGLPKTHKADAPLRIIVPRIGSPTFNLAKCLNEHLNDLGNSSQYNISNSHAFLQRI
;
A
#
# COMPACT_ATOMS: atom_id res chain seq x y z
N MET A 1 -12.17 12.72 32.47
CA MET A 1 -12.72 13.96 31.87
C MET A 1 -11.60 14.80 31.26
N GLU A 2 -10.50 15.05 31.99
CA GLU A 2 -9.31 15.75 31.46
C GLU A 2 -8.58 15.02 30.33
N GLU A 3 -8.41 13.69 30.43
CA GLU A 3 -7.74 12.91 29.37
C GLU A 3 -8.50 12.93 28.04
N ASP A 4 -9.83 12.79 28.07
CA ASP A 4 -10.68 12.87 26.87
C ASP A 4 -10.58 14.27 26.23
N LYS A 5 -10.53 15.32 27.05
CA LYS A 5 -10.32 16.70 26.59
C LYS A 5 -8.94 16.86 25.93
N GLY A 6 -7.89 16.27 26.51
CA GLY A 6 -6.55 16.26 25.92
C GLY A 6 -6.48 15.54 24.58
N LEU A 7 -7.09 14.35 24.47
CA LEU A 7 -7.16 13.59 23.22
C LEU A 7 -7.95 14.32 22.13
N ARG A 8 -9.05 14.99 22.51
CA ARG A 8 -9.80 15.84 21.57
C ARG A 8 -8.96 17.00 21.08
N SER A 9 -8.23 17.66 21.98
CA SER A 9 -7.32 18.76 21.63
C SER A 9 -6.25 18.29 20.64
N LEU A 10 -5.61 17.15 20.90
CA LEU A 10 -4.58 16.58 20.03
C LEU A 10 -5.14 16.21 18.65
N ARG A 11 -6.36 15.67 18.62
CA ARG A 11 -7.05 15.31 17.38
C ARG A 11 -7.45 16.53 16.54
N SER A 12 -7.77 17.65 17.19
CA SER A 12 -8.15 18.90 16.51
C SER A 12 -6.96 19.78 16.12
N ASP A 13 -5.76 19.46 16.58
CA ASP A 13 -4.56 20.23 16.26
C ASP A 13 -4.04 19.87 14.86
N ASP A 14 -4.30 20.74 13.90
CA ASP A 14 -3.87 20.56 12.51
C ASP A 14 -2.37 20.85 12.29
N SER A 15 -1.62 21.31 13.30
CA SER A 15 -0.19 21.59 13.23
C SER A 15 0.69 20.35 13.47
N ILE A 16 0.11 19.26 13.96
CA ILE A 16 0.82 18.03 14.29
C ILE A 16 0.34 16.84 13.45
N VAL A 17 1.14 15.78 13.46
CA VAL A 17 0.77 14.47 12.93
C VAL A 17 1.03 13.42 14.01
N VAL A 18 0.03 12.58 14.27
CA VAL A 18 0.13 11.44 15.17
C VAL A 18 0.23 10.16 14.34
N VAL A 19 1.37 9.47 14.42
CA VAL A 19 1.65 8.23 13.66
C VAL A 19 2.29 7.17 14.55
N ALA A 20 2.20 5.91 14.13
CA ALA A 20 2.98 4.85 14.74
C ALA A 20 4.46 4.94 14.34
N ALA A 21 5.36 4.56 15.25
CA ALA A 21 6.77 4.35 14.93
C ALA A 21 6.95 3.11 14.04
N ASP A 22 7.99 3.11 13.21
CA ASP A 22 8.35 1.98 12.35
C ASP A 22 8.64 0.70 13.15
N LYS A 23 9.16 0.84 14.38
CA LYS A 23 9.49 -0.27 15.29
C LYS A 23 9.16 0.09 16.73
N GLY A 24 8.92 -0.95 17.54
CA GLY A 24 8.77 -0.83 18.99
C GLY A 24 7.38 -0.43 19.49
N GLY A 25 6.37 -0.36 18.60
CA GLY A 25 4.97 -0.15 18.98
C GLY A 25 4.66 1.23 19.59
N ALA A 26 5.59 2.18 19.52
CA ALA A 26 5.42 3.52 20.06
C ALA A 26 4.55 4.40 19.15
N THR A 27 3.84 5.36 19.75
CA THR A 27 3.16 6.46 19.05
C THR A 27 4.08 7.67 19.03
N VAL A 28 4.19 8.34 17.88
CA VAL A 28 5.02 9.53 17.68
C VAL A 28 4.12 10.70 17.31
N ILE A 29 4.35 11.83 17.97
CA ILE A 29 3.77 13.12 17.61
C ILE A 29 4.88 13.93 16.94
N MET A 30 4.62 14.44 15.74
CA MET A 30 5.55 15.25 14.97
C MET A 30 4.90 16.56 14.55
N ASP A 31 5.71 17.60 14.39
CA ASP A 31 5.31 18.78 13.64
C ASP A 31 4.96 18.38 12.19
N LYS A 32 3.84 18.89 11.68
CA LYS A 32 3.31 18.51 10.37
C LYS A 32 4.17 19.02 9.23
N ILE A 33 4.79 20.19 9.37
CA ILE A 33 5.67 20.76 8.34
C ILE A 33 6.93 19.90 8.23
N ASP A 34 7.54 19.54 9.36
CA ASP A 34 8.70 18.64 9.38
C ASP A 34 8.36 17.26 8.80
N TYR A 35 7.21 16.69 9.17
CA TYR A 35 6.75 15.40 8.62
C TYR A 35 6.58 15.45 7.10
N ILE A 36 5.95 16.50 6.56
CA ILE A 36 5.76 16.68 5.11
C ILE A 36 7.12 16.87 4.43
N ASN A 37 8.02 17.66 5.01
CA ASN A 37 9.36 17.88 4.45
C ASN A 37 10.17 16.59 4.40
N LYS A 38 10.17 15.78 5.46
CA LYS A 38 10.82 14.46 5.49
C LYS A 38 10.23 13.52 4.44
N ALA A 39 8.90 13.54 4.25
CA ALA A 39 8.25 12.72 3.23
C ALA A 39 8.66 13.17 1.81
N ASN A 40 8.66 14.48 1.55
CA ASN A 40 9.07 15.04 0.26
C ASN A 40 10.55 14.76 -0.03
N GLN A 41 11.42 14.82 0.98
CA GLN A 41 12.82 14.43 0.85
C GLN A 41 12.96 12.97 0.38
N ALA A 42 12.15 12.06 0.93
CA ALA A 42 12.15 10.66 0.48
C ALA A 42 11.66 10.51 -0.98
N PHE A 43 10.65 11.27 -1.40
CA PHE A 43 10.13 11.24 -2.78
C PHE A 43 10.98 12.02 -3.80
N HIS A 44 11.98 12.77 -3.34
CA HIS A 44 12.93 13.47 -4.20
C HIS A 44 14.05 12.57 -4.71
N ASP A 45 14.20 11.36 -4.17
CA ASP A 45 15.10 10.35 -4.73
C ASP A 45 14.68 9.99 -6.16
N ARG A 46 15.47 10.44 -7.15
CA ARG A 46 15.22 10.20 -8.58
C ARG A 46 15.76 8.88 -9.10
N GLU A 47 16.59 8.19 -8.31
CA GLU A 47 16.97 6.81 -8.61
C GLU A 47 15.82 5.86 -8.25
N ALA A 48 15.09 6.16 -7.17
CA ALA A 48 13.94 5.37 -6.72
C ALA A 48 12.59 5.78 -7.33
N TYR A 49 12.35 7.08 -7.59
CA TYR A 49 11.04 7.61 -8.00
C TYR A 49 11.09 8.49 -9.24
N ILE A 50 10.11 8.26 -10.13
CA ILE A 50 9.88 9.08 -11.33
C ILE A 50 8.60 9.90 -11.13
N PRO A 51 8.67 11.25 -11.17
CA PRO A 51 7.48 12.10 -11.19
C PRO A 51 6.61 11.81 -12.41
N ILE A 52 5.30 11.78 -12.18
CA ILE A 52 4.30 11.74 -13.24
C ILE A 52 3.53 13.05 -13.23
N ALA A 53 3.25 13.59 -14.43
CA ALA A 53 2.60 14.89 -14.57
C ALA A 53 1.11 14.87 -14.22
N GLU A 54 0.46 13.73 -14.43
CA GLU A 54 -0.99 13.57 -14.28
C GLU A 54 -1.33 12.33 -13.46
N ASP A 55 -2.48 12.37 -12.78
CA ASP A 55 -3.01 11.23 -12.06
C ASP A 55 -3.43 10.12 -13.05
N PRO A 56 -2.77 8.94 -13.03
CA PRO A 56 -3.01 7.88 -13.99
C PRO A 56 -4.27 7.05 -13.64
N THR A 57 -4.94 7.34 -12.53
CA THR A 57 -6.02 6.50 -11.98
C THR A 57 -7.12 6.23 -12.99
N LYS A 58 -7.59 7.26 -13.72
CA LYS A 58 -8.67 7.11 -14.72
C LYS A 58 -8.23 6.23 -15.89
N THR A 59 -7.03 6.48 -16.42
CA THR A 59 -6.47 5.72 -17.54
C THR A 59 -6.26 4.25 -17.16
N GLN A 60 -5.67 4.00 -15.98
CA GLN A 60 -5.48 2.65 -15.46
C GLN A 60 -6.81 1.93 -15.21
N ALA A 61 -7.81 2.61 -14.63
CA ALA A 61 -9.13 2.04 -14.41
C ALA A 61 -9.82 1.66 -15.72
N ALA A 62 -9.71 2.51 -16.75
CA ALA A 62 -10.22 2.22 -18.08
C ALA A 62 -9.53 1.00 -18.70
N SER A 63 -8.19 0.89 -18.60
CA SER A 63 -7.44 -0.27 -19.08
C SER A 63 -7.84 -1.57 -18.37
N VAL A 64 -7.97 -1.53 -17.04
CA VAL A 64 -8.42 -2.70 -16.25
C VAL A 64 -9.83 -3.10 -16.67
N LYS A 65 -10.78 -2.15 -16.74
CA LYS A 65 -12.15 -2.42 -17.16
C LYS A 65 -12.21 -3.01 -18.58
N GLY A 66 -11.41 -2.48 -19.51
CA GLY A 66 -11.29 -3.02 -20.86
C GLY A 66 -10.87 -4.49 -20.88
N LYS A 67 -9.86 -4.86 -20.08
CA LYS A 67 -9.41 -6.25 -19.95
C LYS A 67 -10.44 -7.15 -19.27
N VAL A 68 -11.09 -6.67 -18.22
CA VAL A 68 -12.16 -7.41 -17.54
C VAL A 68 -13.33 -7.68 -18.50
N ASN A 69 -13.75 -6.69 -19.28
CA ASN A 69 -14.79 -6.85 -20.31
C ASN A 69 -14.40 -7.90 -21.37
N GLU A 70 -13.14 -7.88 -21.82
CA GLU A 70 -12.61 -8.87 -22.77
C GLU A 70 -12.71 -10.29 -22.20
N LEU A 71 -12.27 -10.49 -20.96
CA LEU A 71 -12.34 -11.79 -20.27
C LEU A 71 -13.79 -12.26 -20.08
N THR A 72 -14.72 -11.36 -19.75
CA THR A 72 -16.15 -11.68 -19.63
C THR A 72 -16.74 -12.11 -20.97
N ARG A 73 -16.42 -11.42 -22.07
CA ARG A 73 -16.86 -11.78 -23.42
C ARG A 73 -16.36 -13.17 -23.82
N LEU A 74 -15.12 -13.50 -23.44
CA LEU A 74 -14.52 -14.82 -23.66
C LEU A 74 -15.07 -15.89 -22.69
N LYS A 75 -15.96 -15.53 -21.76
CA LYS A 75 -16.50 -16.41 -20.70
C LYS A 75 -15.42 -17.05 -19.82
N LEU A 76 -14.29 -16.35 -19.65
CA LEU A 76 -13.17 -16.81 -18.81
C LEU A 76 -13.31 -16.41 -17.34
N ILE A 77 -14.22 -15.48 -17.05
CA ILE A 77 -14.50 -15.01 -15.69
C ILE A 77 -16.02 -14.97 -15.45
N SER A 78 -16.42 -15.23 -14.21
CA SER A 78 -17.83 -15.20 -13.81
C SER A 78 -18.36 -13.77 -13.64
N PRO A 79 -19.69 -13.57 -13.56
CA PRO A 79 -20.27 -12.28 -13.19
C PRO A 79 -19.81 -11.78 -11.80
N ALA A 80 -19.50 -12.69 -10.88
CA ALA A 80 -18.96 -12.35 -9.57
C ALA A 80 -17.53 -11.80 -9.68
N ASP A 81 -16.68 -12.45 -10.49
CA ASP A 81 -15.32 -11.99 -10.78
C ASP A 81 -15.33 -10.64 -11.47
N TYR A 82 -16.24 -10.42 -12.43
CA TYR A 82 -16.42 -9.12 -13.08
C TYR A 82 -16.66 -8.00 -12.06
N LYS A 83 -17.59 -8.23 -11.13
CA LYS A 83 -17.94 -7.26 -10.08
C LYS A 83 -16.78 -7.03 -9.12
N PHE A 84 -16.04 -8.09 -8.78
CA PHE A 84 -14.87 -7.98 -7.92
C PHE A 84 -13.72 -7.22 -8.60
N LEU A 85 -13.42 -7.52 -9.86
CA LEU A 85 -12.31 -6.92 -10.60
C LEU A 85 -12.59 -5.48 -11.03
N THR A 86 -13.87 -5.10 -11.17
CA THR A 86 -14.26 -3.73 -11.55
C THR A 86 -14.54 -2.88 -10.30
N LEU A 87 -13.61 -1.99 -9.96
CA LEU A 87 -13.81 -1.01 -8.89
C LEU A 87 -14.79 0.09 -9.33
N SER A 88 -15.76 0.42 -8.47
CA SER A 88 -16.72 1.50 -8.72
C SER A 88 -16.13 2.90 -8.51
N ASP A 89 -15.22 3.04 -7.53
CA ASP A 89 -14.53 4.29 -7.18
C ASP A 89 -13.03 4.01 -6.98
N PRO A 90 -12.26 3.84 -8.07
CA PRO A 90 -10.82 3.66 -7.97
C PRO A 90 -10.15 4.98 -7.56
N ARG A 91 -9.18 4.90 -6.65
CA ARG A 91 -8.45 6.07 -6.15
C ARG A 91 -6.95 5.87 -6.26
N ILE A 92 -6.21 6.97 -6.44
CA ILE A 92 -4.76 6.94 -6.36
C ILE A 92 -4.30 6.46 -4.98
N ALA A 93 -3.21 5.68 -4.95
CA ALA A 93 -2.61 5.24 -3.71
C ALA A 93 -2.08 6.46 -2.94
N ARG A 94 -2.43 6.56 -1.66
CA ARG A 94 -1.98 7.65 -0.78
C ARG A 94 -0.86 7.16 0.10
N ALA A 95 0.32 7.75 -0.04
CA ALA A 95 1.46 7.39 0.77
C ALA A 95 1.40 8.02 2.16
N PHE A 96 2.00 7.34 3.14
CA PHE A 96 2.27 7.86 4.48
C PHE A 96 3.63 7.36 4.98
N GLY A 97 4.19 8.01 6.00
CA GLY A 97 5.49 7.72 6.56
C GLY A 97 5.41 7.23 8.01
N LEU A 98 6.17 6.18 8.34
CA LEU A 98 6.39 5.76 9.73
C LEU A 98 7.78 6.22 10.20
N PRO A 99 7.91 6.99 11.30
CA PRO A 99 9.20 7.44 11.78
C PRO A 99 10.09 6.27 12.23
N LYS A 100 11.30 6.18 11.68
CA LYS A 100 12.33 5.23 12.10
C LYS A 100 13.07 5.77 13.31
N THR A 101 12.40 5.83 14.47
CA THR A 101 12.92 6.38 15.74
C THR A 101 14.23 5.75 16.23
N HIS A 102 14.57 4.56 15.73
CA HIS A 102 15.82 3.83 16.02
C HIS A 102 17.00 4.23 15.10
N LYS A 103 16.85 5.27 14.27
CA LYS A 103 17.87 5.82 13.38
C LYS A 103 18.09 7.29 13.69
N ALA A 104 19.31 7.79 13.45
CA ALA A 104 19.61 9.22 13.52
C ALA A 104 18.65 10.01 12.61
N ASP A 105 18.24 11.20 13.06
CA ASP A 105 17.28 12.10 12.40
C ASP A 105 15.87 11.52 12.16
N ALA A 106 15.60 10.31 12.66
CA ALA A 106 14.32 9.61 12.56
C ALA A 106 13.64 9.72 11.17
N PRO A 107 14.30 9.30 10.08
CA PRO A 107 13.73 9.37 8.73
C PRO A 107 12.44 8.55 8.63
N LEU A 108 11.57 8.92 7.70
CA LEU A 108 10.30 8.21 7.47
C LEU A 108 10.52 6.94 6.64
N ARG A 109 9.91 5.83 7.04
CA ARG A 109 9.62 4.69 6.17
C ARG A 109 8.35 5.00 5.39
N ILE A 110 8.48 5.31 4.11
CA ILE A 110 7.32 5.51 3.24
C ILE A 110 6.60 4.18 3.00
N ILE A 111 5.29 4.20 3.19
CA ILE A 111 4.37 3.11 2.90
C ILE A 111 3.35 3.62 1.89
N VAL A 112 3.16 2.88 0.80
CA VAL A 112 2.19 3.19 -0.26
C VAL A 112 1.14 2.08 -0.30
N PRO A 113 0.07 2.16 0.49
CA PRO A 113 -1.03 1.20 0.41
C PRO A 113 -1.71 1.31 -0.95
N ARG A 114 -1.79 0.19 -1.68
CA ARG A 114 -2.49 0.13 -2.97
C ARG A 114 -3.98 -0.23 -2.84
N ILE A 115 -4.51 -0.31 -1.63
CA ILE A 115 -5.92 -0.68 -1.42
C ILE A 115 -6.82 0.38 -2.07
N GLY A 116 -7.73 -0.08 -2.94
CA GLY A 116 -8.62 0.80 -3.70
C GLY A 116 -7.99 1.41 -4.96
N SER A 117 -6.73 1.09 -5.28
CA SER A 117 -6.14 1.47 -6.57
C SER A 117 -6.76 0.67 -7.72
N PRO A 118 -6.77 1.20 -8.96
CA PRO A 118 -7.35 0.52 -10.12
C PRO A 118 -6.93 -0.94 -10.31
N THR A 119 -5.69 -1.26 -9.94
CA THR A 119 -5.06 -2.57 -10.15
C THR A 119 -5.14 -3.50 -8.94
N PHE A 120 -5.68 -3.05 -7.80
CA PHE A 120 -5.61 -3.80 -6.53
C PHE A 120 -6.29 -5.16 -6.60
N ASN A 121 -7.57 -5.21 -7.00
CA ASN A 121 -8.33 -6.46 -7.05
C ASN A 121 -7.82 -7.40 -8.14
N LEU A 122 -7.34 -6.85 -9.27
CA LEU A 122 -6.67 -7.62 -10.30
C LEU A 122 -5.41 -8.30 -9.76
N ALA A 123 -4.54 -7.55 -9.08
CA ALA A 123 -3.34 -8.10 -8.47
C ALA A 123 -3.66 -9.16 -7.40
N LYS A 124 -4.70 -8.94 -6.60
CA LYS A 124 -5.17 -9.91 -5.60
C LYS A 124 -5.66 -11.21 -6.25
N CYS A 125 -6.51 -11.10 -7.27
CA CYS A 125 -7.00 -12.25 -8.03
C CYS A 125 -5.84 -13.04 -8.67
N LEU A 126 -4.90 -12.35 -9.33
CA LEU A 126 -3.72 -13.00 -9.91
C LEU A 126 -2.88 -13.70 -8.84
N ASN A 127 -2.65 -13.05 -7.69
CA ASN A 127 -1.89 -13.64 -6.60
C ASN A 127 -2.54 -14.91 -6.04
N GLU A 128 -3.87 -14.94 -5.90
CA GLU A 128 -4.61 -16.14 -5.47
C GLU A 128 -4.36 -17.29 -6.45
N HIS A 129 -4.54 -17.07 -7.75
CA HIS A 129 -4.32 -18.11 -8.77
C HIS A 129 -2.85 -18.55 -8.88
N LEU A 130 -1.90 -17.63 -8.77
CA LEU A 130 -0.47 -17.95 -8.90
C LEU A 130 0.09 -18.67 -7.67
N ASN A 131 -0.41 -18.37 -6.47
CA ASN A 131 0.05 -19.04 -5.25
C ASN A 131 -0.30 -20.52 -5.23
N ASP A 132 -1.43 -20.92 -5.81
CA ASP A 132 -1.79 -22.33 -5.92
C ASP A 132 -0.79 -23.12 -6.77
N LEU A 133 -0.27 -22.49 -7.84
CA LEU A 133 0.78 -23.06 -8.68
C LEU A 133 2.13 -23.10 -7.95
N GLY A 134 2.45 -22.06 -7.20
CA GLY A 134 3.69 -21.98 -6.42
C GLY A 134 3.74 -23.02 -5.31
N ASN A 135 2.68 -23.15 -4.52
CA ASN A 135 2.63 -24.02 -3.34
C ASN A 135 2.64 -25.52 -3.68
N SER A 136 2.16 -25.89 -4.87
CA SER A 136 2.16 -27.27 -5.35
C SER A 136 3.48 -27.69 -6.01
N SER A 137 4.42 -26.76 -6.21
CA SER A 137 5.71 -27.06 -6.84
C SER A 137 6.64 -27.84 -5.92
N GLN A 138 7.27 -28.90 -6.45
CA GLN A 138 8.33 -29.65 -5.76
C GLN A 138 9.56 -28.80 -5.41
N TYR A 139 9.70 -27.63 -6.04
CA TYR A 139 10.77 -26.66 -5.78
C TYR A 139 10.36 -25.59 -4.76
N ASN A 140 9.13 -25.64 -4.24
CA ASN A 140 8.71 -24.78 -3.14
C ASN A 140 9.25 -25.30 -1.81
N ILE A 141 9.82 -24.38 -1.03
CA ILE A 141 10.29 -24.62 0.32
C ILE A 141 9.54 -23.66 1.24
N SER A 142 8.72 -24.23 2.12
CA SER A 142 7.74 -23.48 2.91
C SER A 142 8.36 -22.66 4.06
N ASN A 143 9.54 -23.03 4.54
CA ASN A 143 10.24 -22.32 5.61
C ASN A 143 11.74 -22.65 5.64
N SER A 144 12.49 -21.91 6.45
CA SER A 144 13.93 -22.08 6.61
C SER A 144 14.34 -23.44 7.17
N HIS A 145 13.50 -24.09 7.98
CA HIS A 145 13.81 -25.43 8.49
C HIS A 145 13.69 -26.49 7.38
N ALA A 146 12.63 -26.44 6.57
CA ALA A 146 12.46 -27.29 5.40
C ALA A 146 13.55 -27.04 4.34
N PHE A 147 14.13 -25.84 4.29
CA PHE A 147 15.30 -25.55 3.46
C PHE A 147 16.54 -26.31 3.94
N LEU A 148 16.84 -26.25 5.24
CA LEU A 148 17.99 -26.94 5.84
C LEU A 148 17.93 -28.45 5.68
N GLN A 149 16.74 -29.04 5.55
CA GLN A 149 16.58 -30.48 5.29
C GLN A 149 16.84 -30.88 3.82
N ARG A 150 16.93 -29.91 2.90
CA ARG A 150 17.06 -30.12 1.45
C ARG A 150 18.49 -29.88 0.92
N ILE A 151 19.36 -29.28 1.75
CA ILE A 151 20.80 -29.12 1.49
C ILE A 151 21.58 -30.14 2.31
#